data_AF-A0A950CXW0-F1
#
_entry.id   AF-A0A950CXW0-F1
#
_cell.length_a   1.000
_cell.length_b   1.000
_cell.length_c   1.000
_cell.angle_alpha   90.00
_cell.angle_beta   90.00
_cell.angle_gamma   90.00
#
_symmetry.space_group_name_H-M   'P 1'
#
loop_
_entity.id
_entity.type
_entity.pdbx_description
1 polymer ?
#
loop_
_entity_poly.entity_id
_entity_poly.type
_entity_poly.pdbx_seq_one_letter_code
_entity_poly.pdbx_strand_id
1 'polypeptide(L)'
;MTVEHAQDVARAFREAGWRARCVHGGSPKNERDEAIAGLATGEVQILCACDLISEGLDVPVVGAVILLRPTKSLVLYMQQVGRGLRPAEDKDRLIVLDHASNTMKHGFAETPRNWSLKGQEKNQRIAGECREDNLGGGVRQLVWRSGELIELDKQREMFRSLPLRMLLTGNDSRERLELIAEARGYKVGWVYYVLRAQHEASLAKSV
;
A
#
# COMPACT_ATOMS: atom_id res chain seq x y z
N MET A 1 -12.55 -7.74 4.15
CA MET A 1 -12.23 -8.89 4.97
C MET A 1 -13.56 -9.52 5.27
N THR A 2 -13.69 -10.82 5.02
CA THR A 2 -14.87 -11.58 5.46
C THR A 2 -14.65 -11.99 6.92
N VAL A 3 -15.73 -12.31 7.62
CA VAL A 3 -15.64 -12.82 9.00
C VAL A 3 -14.81 -14.10 9.03
N GLU A 4 -15.02 -14.99 8.06
CA GLU A 4 -14.28 -16.23 7.88
C GLU A 4 -12.77 -15.98 7.75
N HIS A 5 -12.35 -15.03 6.90
CA HIS A 5 -10.92 -14.71 6.76
C HIS A 5 -10.31 -14.20 8.08
N ALA A 6 -11.04 -13.39 8.85
CA ALA A 6 -10.57 -12.91 10.15
C ALA A 6 -10.43 -14.06 11.17
N GLN A 7 -11.34 -15.04 11.13
CA GLN A 7 -11.27 -16.24 11.96
C GLN A 7 -10.10 -17.14 11.56
N ASP A 8 -9.85 -17.31 10.26
CA ASP A 8 -8.73 -18.10 9.74
C ASP A 8 -7.38 -17.48 10.15
N VAL A 9 -7.23 -16.17 10.03
CA VAL A 9 -6.03 -15.45 10.45
C VAL A 9 -5.82 -15.60 11.97
N ALA A 10 -6.88 -15.43 12.77
CA ALA A 10 -6.79 -15.63 14.22
C ALA A 10 -6.42 -17.09 14.57
N ARG A 11 -6.93 -18.08 13.82
CA ARG A 11 -6.55 -19.49 13.96
C ARG A 11 -5.07 -19.70 13.64
N ALA A 12 -4.57 -19.17 12.52
CA ALA A 12 -3.16 -19.29 12.14
C ALA A 12 -2.22 -18.70 13.21
N PHE A 13 -2.57 -17.55 13.80
CA PHE A 13 -1.79 -17.00 14.91
C PHE A 13 -1.80 -17.88 16.16
N ARG A 14 -2.94 -18.50 16.50
CA ARG A 14 -3.03 -19.44 17.62
C ARG A 14 -2.21 -20.71 17.38
N GLU A 15 -2.23 -21.25 16.16
CA GLU A 15 -1.40 -22.39 15.76
C GLU A 15 0.09 -22.06 15.85
N ALA A 16 0.47 -20.81 15.59
CA ALA A 16 1.82 -20.29 15.80
C ALA A 16 2.15 -19.95 17.27
N GLY A 17 1.26 -20.25 18.23
CA GLY A 17 1.48 -20.07 19.66
C GLY A 17 1.11 -18.70 20.23
N TRP A 18 0.46 -17.83 19.46
CA TRP A 18 0.03 -16.50 19.93
C TRP A 18 -1.38 -16.51 20.50
N ARG A 19 -1.61 -15.67 21.52
CA ARG A 19 -2.95 -15.45 22.09
C ARG A 19 -3.77 -14.52 21.19
N ALA A 20 -4.33 -15.08 20.13
CA ALA A 20 -5.14 -14.36 19.15
C ALA A 20 -6.66 -14.57 19.36
N ARG A 21 -7.45 -13.52 19.15
CA ARG A 21 -8.92 -13.56 19.11
C ARG A 21 -9.46 -12.90 17.84
N CYS A 22 -10.66 -13.30 17.42
CA CYS A 22 -11.38 -12.70 16.30
C CYS A 22 -12.66 -12.05 16.82
N VAL A 23 -12.95 -10.82 16.40
CA VAL A 23 -14.20 -10.10 16.68
C VAL A 23 -14.81 -9.59 15.38
N HIS A 24 -16.13 -9.64 15.28
CA HIS A 24 -16.89 -9.11 14.15
C HIS A 24 -18.24 -8.53 14.60
N GLY A 25 -18.97 -7.86 13.69
CA GLY A 25 -20.25 -7.21 14.02
C GLY A 25 -21.35 -8.16 14.57
N GLY A 26 -21.19 -9.47 14.40
CA GLY A 26 -22.08 -10.48 14.96
C GLY A 26 -21.63 -11.06 16.32
N SER A 27 -20.42 -10.74 16.79
CA SER A 27 -19.93 -11.19 18.09
C SER A 27 -20.75 -10.53 19.21
N PRO A 28 -21.15 -11.26 20.28
CA PRO A 28 -21.77 -10.68 21.46
C PRO A 28 -20.98 -9.52 22.04
N LYS A 29 -21.67 -8.51 22.58
CA LYS A 29 -21.02 -7.30 23.11
C LYS A 29 -19.99 -7.62 24.19
N ASN A 30 -20.34 -8.49 25.14
CA ASN A 30 -19.44 -8.91 26.20
C ASN A 30 -18.16 -9.57 25.67
N GLU A 31 -18.25 -10.43 24.65
CA GLU A 31 -17.07 -11.06 24.04
C GLU A 31 -16.15 -10.03 23.37
N ARG A 32 -16.72 -9.00 22.74
CA ARG A 32 -15.94 -7.89 22.16
C ARG A 32 -15.24 -7.09 23.25
N ASP A 33 -15.98 -6.71 24.30
CA ASP A 33 -15.46 -5.91 25.40
C ASP A 33 -14.33 -6.67 26.13
N GLU A 34 -14.51 -7.98 26.37
CA GLU A 34 -13.48 -8.87 26.94
C GLU A 34 -12.24 -8.98 26.05
N ALA A 35 -12.40 -9.14 24.74
CA ALA A 35 -11.27 -9.24 23.82
C ALA A 35 -10.47 -7.92 23.73
N ILE A 36 -11.17 -6.77 23.79
CA ILE A 36 -10.56 -5.44 23.80
C ILE A 36 -9.83 -5.19 25.13
N ALA A 37 -10.46 -5.52 26.26
CA ALA A 37 -9.85 -5.41 27.58
C ALA A 37 -8.62 -6.31 27.71
N GLY A 38 -8.70 -7.54 27.20
CA GLY A 38 -7.57 -8.47 27.16
C GLY A 38 -6.41 -7.97 26.30
N LEU A 39 -6.67 -7.15 25.27
CA LEU A 39 -5.61 -6.52 24.48
C LEU A 39 -4.87 -5.45 25.30
N ALA A 40 -5.57 -4.74 26.18
CA ALA A 40 -4.98 -3.74 27.07
C ALA A 40 -4.11 -4.35 28.18
N THR A 41 -4.51 -5.52 28.72
CA THR A 41 -3.74 -6.25 29.75
C THR A 41 -2.67 -7.17 29.17
N GLY A 42 -2.69 -7.40 27.85
CA GLY A 42 -1.83 -8.36 27.17
C GLY A 42 -2.28 -9.81 27.33
N GLU A 43 -3.45 -10.10 27.91
CA GLU A 43 -4.09 -11.42 27.88
C GLU A 43 -4.38 -11.90 26.45
N VAL A 44 -4.75 -10.95 25.59
CA VAL A 44 -4.82 -11.10 24.13
C VAL A 44 -3.65 -10.33 23.53
N GLN A 45 -2.88 -10.98 22.67
CA GLN A 45 -1.74 -10.35 21.98
C GLN A 45 -2.12 -9.87 20.58
N ILE A 46 -3.12 -10.52 19.95
CA ILE A 46 -3.52 -10.24 18.58
C ILE A 46 -5.05 -10.23 18.50
N LEU A 47 -5.62 -9.13 18.01
CA LEU A 47 -7.06 -9.00 17.80
C LEU A 47 -7.36 -8.83 16.30
N CYS A 48 -7.96 -9.85 15.70
CA CYS A 48 -8.42 -9.82 14.31
C CYS A 48 -9.84 -9.25 14.25
N ALA A 49 -10.00 -8.02 13.76
CA ALA A 49 -11.28 -7.34 13.73
C ALA A 49 -11.85 -7.20 12.30
N CYS A 50 -13.02 -7.78 12.04
CA CYS A 50 -13.72 -7.65 10.76
C CYS A 50 -14.84 -6.59 10.85
N ASP A 51 -14.73 -5.52 10.06
CA ASP A 51 -15.72 -4.44 9.93
C ASP A 51 -16.15 -3.75 11.26
N LEU A 52 -15.41 -3.98 12.36
CA LEU A 52 -15.61 -3.36 13.68
C LEU A 52 -14.79 -2.09 13.90
N ILE A 53 -14.13 -1.60 12.85
CA ILE A 53 -13.20 -0.46 12.92
C ILE A 53 -13.97 0.85 13.16
N SER A 54 -15.29 0.82 13.19
CA SER A 54 -16.18 1.96 13.45
C SER A 54 -16.47 2.19 14.94
N GLU A 55 -16.56 1.14 15.77
CA GLU A 55 -17.33 1.20 17.03
C GLU A 55 -16.54 1.35 18.34
N GLY A 56 -15.21 1.53 18.31
CA GLY A 56 -14.47 1.92 19.53
C GLY A 56 -13.37 0.99 19.99
N LEU A 57 -12.60 0.41 19.06
CA LEU A 57 -11.28 -0.13 19.41
C LEU A 57 -10.35 1.05 19.78
N ASP A 58 -10.35 1.42 21.05
CA ASP A 58 -9.47 2.40 21.67
C ASP A 58 -8.55 1.72 22.67
N VAL A 59 -7.42 1.22 22.17
CA VAL A 59 -6.42 0.53 22.99
C VAL A 59 -5.07 1.19 22.72
N PRO A 60 -4.69 2.22 23.49
CA PRO A 60 -3.45 2.96 23.26
C PRO A 60 -2.20 2.08 23.25
N VAL A 61 -2.18 0.97 24.00
CA VAL A 61 -1.03 0.06 24.08
C VAL A 61 -0.76 -0.73 22.78
N VAL A 62 -1.62 -0.61 21.76
CA VAL A 62 -1.40 -1.28 20.46
C VAL A 62 -0.11 -0.75 19.81
N GLY A 63 0.87 -1.64 19.68
CA GLY A 63 2.17 -1.38 19.05
C GLY A 63 2.26 -1.78 17.58
N ALA A 64 1.28 -2.50 17.04
CA ALA A 64 1.26 -2.91 15.64
C ALA A 64 -0.15 -2.95 15.02
N VAL A 65 -0.25 -2.60 13.74
CA VAL A 65 -1.47 -2.72 12.91
C VAL A 65 -1.14 -3.53 11.67
N ILE A 66 -1.93 -4.58 11.40
CA ILE A 66 -1.79 -5.42 10.21
C ILE A 66 -2.97 -5.17 9.26
N LEU A 67 -2.69 -4.66 8.07
CA LEU A 67 -3.69 -4.35 7.05
C LEU A 67 -3.79 -5.53 6.06
N LEU A 68 -4.86 -6.31 6.19
CA LEU A 68 -5.14 -7.49 5.35
C LEU A 68 -6.24 -7.25 4.30
N ARG A 69 -6.83 -6.05 4.27
CA ARG A 69 -7.90 -5.70 3.31
C ARG A 69 -7.53 -4.44 2.55
N PRO A 70 -7.64 -4.45 1.20
CA PRO A 70 -7.53 -3.21 0.44
C PRO A 70 -8.74 -2.30 0.73
N THR A 71 -8.50 -1.02 0.93
CA THR A 71 -9.54 0.01 1.07
C THR A 71 -9.42 1.06 -0.03
N LYS A 72 -10.56 1.44 -0.61
CA LYS A 72 -10.64 2.59 -1.52
C LYS A 72 -10.77 3.92 -0.78
N SER A 73 -11.13 3.89 0.50
CA SER A 73 -11.34 5.07 1.33
C SER A 73 -10.06 5.44 2.07
N LEU A 74 -9.51 6.60 1.73
CA LEU A 74 -8.40 7.23 2.46
C LEU A 74 -8.75 7.44 3.93
N VAL A 75 -9.97 7.91 4.20
CA VAL A 75 -10.47 8.15 5.57
C VAL A 75 -10.47 6.87 6.38
N LEU A 76 -10.95 5.76 5.81
CA LEU A 76 -10.96 4.47 6.51
C LEU A 76 -9.54 3.98 6.77
N TYR A 77 -8.62 4.12 5.81
CA TYR A 77 -7.21 3.79 5.98
C TYR A 77 -6.58 4.60 7.13
N MET A 78 -6.80 5.91 7.17
CA MET A 78 -6.31 6.75 8.25
C MET A 78 -6.92 6.39 9.60
N GLN A 79 -8.21 6.07 9.65
CA GLN A 79 -8.86 5.63 10.89
C GLN A 79 -8.30 4.30 11.38
N GLN A 80 -8.00 3.36 10.47
CA GLN A 80 -7.37 2.07 10.79
C GLN A 80 -6.00 2.26 11.44
N VAL A 81 -5.12 3.02 10.78
CA VAL A 81 -3.76 3.26 11.27
C VAL A 81 -3.77 4.16 12.51
N GLY A 82 -4.62 5.19 12.52
CA GLY A 82 -4.72 6.19 13.59
C GLY A 82 -5.07 5.61 14.95
N ARG A 83 -5.78 4.46 15.00
CA ARG A 83 -6.05 3.74 16.26
C ARG A 83 -4.77 3.27 16.95
N GLY A 84 -3.74 2.91 16.18
CA GLY A 84 -2.42 2.52 16.72
C GLY A 84 -1.52 3.71 17.06
N LEU A 85 -1.81 4.91 16.57
CA LEU A 85 -0.97 6.10 16.76
C LEU A 85 -1.19 6.81 18.10
N ARG A 86 -2.17 6.38 18.91
CA ARG A 86 -2.41 6.97 20.23
C ARG A 86 -1.20 6.78 21.15
N PRO A 87 -0.70 7.80 21.84
CA PRO A 87 0.43 7.64 22.77
C PRO A 87 0.09 6.66 23.91
N ALA A 88 1.08 5.89 24.36
CA ALA A 88 0.99 5.04 25.54
C ALA A 88 2.35 5.02 26.24
N GLU A 89 2.35 4.74 27.55
CA GLU A 89 3.58 4.48 28.30
C GLU A 89 4.34 3.32 27.65
N ASP A 90 5.67 3.45 27.56
CA ASP A 90 6.58 2.50 26.88
C ASP A 90 6.34 2.24 25.38
N LYS A 91 5.53 3.06 24.71
CA LYS A 91 5.32 2.97 23.25
C LYS A 91 6.03 4.11 22.51
N ASP A 92 7.21 3.79 21.95
CA ASP A 92 8.02 4.70 21.15
C ASP A 92 7.58 4.80 19.68
N ARG A 93 7.01 3.72 19.13
CA ARG A 93 6.63 3.62 17.71
C ARG A 93 5.42 2.73 17.48
N LEU A 94 4.79 2.90 16.31
CA LEU A 94 3.78 2.00 15.76
C LEU A 94 4.35 1.26 14.55
N ILE A 95 4.18 -0.06 14.51
CA ILE A 95 4.53 -0.88 13.35
C ILE A 95 3.29 -1.07 12.47
N VAL A 96 3.36 -0.70 11.19
CA VAL A 96 2.28 -0.95 10.22
C VAL A 96 2.73 -2.00 9.21
N LEU A 97 2.06 -3.15 9.20
CA LEU A 97 2.30 -4.24 8.25
C LEU A 97 1.18 -4.26 7.21
N ASP A 98 1.48 -3.85 5.99
CA ASP A 98 0.48 -3.70 4.94
C ASP A 98 0.61 -4.76 3.84
N HIS A 99 -0.22 -5.80 3.93
CA HIS A 99 -0.33 -6.85 2.91
C HIS A 99 -1.35 -6.51 1.81
N ALA A 100 -2.02 -5.36 1.91
CA ALA A 100 -3.11 -4.97 1.03
C ALA A 100 -2.78 -3.77 0.14
N SER A 101 -1.53 -3.29 0.17
CA SER A 101 -1.04 -2.14 -0.62
C SER A 101 -1.84 -0.85 -0.38
N ASN A 102 -2.39 -0.68 0.82
CA ASN A 102 -3.08 0.55 1.22
C ASN A 102 -2.14 1.74 1.33
N THR A 103 -0.98 1.58 1.94
CA THR A 103 0.05 2.62 2.04
C THR A 103 0.53 3.04 0.65
N MET A 104 0.69 2.08 -0.27
CA MET A 104 1.04 2.37 -1.67
C MET A 104 -0.02 3.22 -2.38
N LYS A 105 -1.30 2.99 -2.06
CA LYS A 105 -2.43 3.70 -2.65
C LYS A 105 -2.67 5.08 -2.03
N HIS A 106 -2.56 5.19 -0.71
CA HIS A 106 -3.00 6.35 0.07
C HIS A 106 -1.85 7.23 0.57
N GLY A 107 -0.61 6.78 0.40
CA GLY A 107 0.57 7.35 1.04
C GLY A 107 0.66 6.97 2.53
N PHE A 108 1.76 7.35 3.17
CA PHE A 108 1.96 7.10 4.59
C PHE A 108 0.96 7.88 5.46
N ALA A 109 0.57 7.34 6.60
CA ALA A 109 -0.42 7.99 7.46
C ALA A 109 0.06 9.36 7.95
N GLU A 110 1.35 9.50 8.23
CA GLU A 110 2.03 10.71 8.70
C GLU A 110 2.33 11.73 7.60
N THR A 111 2.16 11.37 6.31
CA THR A 111 2.41 12.31 5.21
C THR A 111 1.51 13.56 5.38
N PRO A 112 2.08 14.78 5.43
CA PRO A 112 1.30 16.00 5.49
C PRO A 112 0.31 16.07 4.32
N ARG A 113 -0.92 16.48 4.62
CA ARG A 113 -1.99 16.56 3.62
C ARG A 113 -2.69 17.90 3.71
N ASN A 114 -2.94 18.47 2.54
CA ASN A 114 -3.71 19.70 2.40
C ASN A 114 -5.19 19.35 2.36
N TRP A 115 -5.89 19.66 3.45
CA TRP A 115 -7.33 19.50 3.54
C TRP A 115 -8.04 20.76 3.04
N SER A 116 -9.11 20.57 2.28
CA SER A 116 -9.99 21.65 1.85
C SER A 116 -11.41 21.31 2.30
N LEU A 117 -12.13 22.30 2.82
CA LEU A 117 -13.55 22.19 3.12
C LEU A 117 -14.41 22.22 1.84
N LYS A 118 -13.84 22.58 0.69
CA LYS A 118 -14.51 22.45 -0.60
C LYS A 118 -14.67 20.95 -0.87
N GLY A 119 -15.91 20.46 -0.81
CA GLY A 119 -16.22 19.08 -1.16
C GLY A 119 -15.68 18.74 -2.54
N GLN A 120 -15.18 17.51 -2.71
CA GLN A 120 -14.80 17.07 -4.05
C GLN A 120 -16.05 17.03 -4.93
N GLU A 121 -15.98 17.61 -6.13
CA GLU A 121 -17.03 17.47 -7.11
C GLU A 121 -17.26 15.98 -7.34
N LYS A 122 -18.45 15.49 -6.98
CA LYS A 122 -18.86 14.13 -7.31
C LYS A 122 -18.93 14.08 -8.82
N ASN A 123 -17.90 13.53 -9.47
CA ASN A 123 -18.02 13.11 -10.86
C ASN A 123 -19.30 12.29 -10.98
N GLN A 124 -20.28 12.83 -11.71
CA GLN A 124 -21.48 12.10 -12.09
C GLN A 124 -20.99 10.81 -12.76
N ARG A 125 -21.35 9.66 -12.18
CA ARG A 125 -21.01 8.37 -12.76
C ARG A 125 -21.71 8.28 -14.11
N ILE A 126 -20.97 8.53 -15.19
CA ILE A 126 -21.36 8.04 -16.51
C ILE A 126 -21.26 6.52 -16.39
N ALA A 127 -22.40 5.85 -16.50
CA ALA A 127 -22.45 4.40 -16.55
C ALA A 127 -21.78 3.95 -17.86
N GLY A 128 -20.55 3.46 -17.76
CA GLY A 128 -19.81 2.94 -18.90
C GLY A 128 -18.31 2.97 -18.65
N GLU A 129 -17.68 1.80 -18.76
CA GLU A 129 -16.24 1.53 -18.75
C GLU A 129 -15.56 1.37 -17.38
N CYS A 130 -15.25 0.10 -17.05
CA CYS A 130 -14.22 -0.25 -16.08
C CYS A 130 -12.86 0.27 -16.61
N ARG A 131 -12.27 1.26 -15.94
CA ARG A 131 -10.87 1.62 -16.15
C ARG A 131 -9.99 0.71 -15.31
N GLU A 132 -9.26 -0.17 -15.97
CA GLU A 132 -8.13 -0.92 -15.42
C GLU A 132 -6.93 0.02 -15.22
N ASP A 133 -7.00 0.93 -14.25
CA ASP A 133 -5.86 1.80 -13.95
C ASP A 133 -5.00 1.20 -12.82
N ASN A 134 -3.91 0.57 -13.26
CA ASN A 134 -2.62 0.37 -12.58
C ASN A 134 -2.57 -0.52 -11.32
N LEU A 135 -2.51 -1.83 -11.55
CA LEU A 135 -1.86 -2.81 -10.66
C LEU A 135 -0.36 -2.91 -11.02
N GLY A 136 0.42 -1.89 -10.64
CA GLY A 136 1.89 -1.92 -10.76
C GLY A 136 2.55 -2.21 -9.41
N GLY A 137 2.72 -3.49 -9.08
CA GLY A 137 3.42 -3.94 -7.89
C GLY A 137 4.94 -3.78 -8.06
N GLY A 138 5.56 -2.92 -7.25
CA GLY A 138 7.01 -2.80 -7.15
C GLY A 138 7.41 -2.35 -5.74
N VAL A 139 8.41 -3.01 -5.15
CA VAL A 139 9.01 -2.65 -3.85
C VAL A 139 9.74 -1.31 -4.01
N ARG A 140 9.40 -0.30 -3.20
CA ARG A 140 10.04 1.04 -3.22
C ARG A 140 11.01 1.20 -2.05
N GLN A 141 12.24 1.65 -2.33
CA GLN A 141 13.22 2.07 -1.32
C GLN A 141 13.09 3.57 -1.07
N LEU A 142 12.96 3.96 0.20
CA LEU A 142 12.76 5.36 0.63
C LEU A 142 13.89 5.79 1.55
N VAL A 143 14.41 7.00 1.36
CA VAL A 143 15.47 7.56 2.22
C VAL A 143 15.15 9.02 2.57
N TRP A 144 15.47 9.40 3.80
CA TRP A 144 15.22 10.74 4.31
C TRP A 144 16.40 11.66 3.95
N ARG A 145 16.13 12.78 3.26
CA ARG A 145 17.15 13.76 2.87
C ARG A 145 16.58 15.18 2.96
N SER A 146 17.30 16.07 3.64
CA SER A 146 16.94 17.50 3.76
C SER A 146 15.51 17.79 4.22
N GLY A 147 14.95 16.98 5.12
CA GLY A 147 13.58 17.20 5.63
C GLY A 147 12.48 16.52 4.83
N GLU A 148 12.81 15.84 3.73
CA GLU A 148 11.83 15.21 2.83
C GLU A 148 12.09 13.71 2.66
N LEU A 149 11.00 12.95 2.52
CA LEU A 149 11.04 11.51 2.20
C LEU A 149 11.15 11.37 0.69
N ILE A 150 12.33 11.01 0.20
CA ILE A 150 12.61 10.90 -1.23
C ILE A 150 12.60 9.41 -1.60
N GLU A 151 11.80 9.06 -2.61
CA GLU A 151 11.84 7.74 -3.22
C GLU A 151 13.15 7.59 -3.99
N LEU A 152 14.04 6.71 -3.52
CA LEU A 152 15.21 6.32 -4.29
C LEU A 152 14.82 5.23 -5.27
N ASP A 153 14.14 5.62 -6.34
CA ASP A 153 14.11 4.82 -7.55
C ASP A 153 15.09 5.44 -8.56
N LYS A 154 16.40 5.34 -8.25
CA LYS A 154 17.47 5.85 -9.12
C LYS A 154 17.30 5.35 -10.55
N GLN A 155 16.75 4.14 -10.75
CA GLN A 155 16.49 3.57 -12.06
C GLN A 155 15.30 4.23 -12.76
N ARG A 156 14.15 4.44 -12.09
CA ARG A 156 13.02 5.16 -12.71
C ARG A 156 13.31 6.64 -12.91
N GLU A 157 14.05 7.28 -12.01
CA GLU A 157 14.53 8.66 -12.17
C GLU A 157 15.50 8.77 -13.36
N MET A 158 16.44 7.83 -13.50
CA MET A 158 17.29 7.69 -14.69
C MET A 158 16.44 7.47 -15.96
N PHE A 159 15.43 6.60 -15.91
CA PHE A 159 14.55 6.36 -17.05
C PHE A 159 13.74 7.58 -17.43
N ARG A 160 13.37 8.47 -16.51
CA ARG A 160 12.66 9.73 -16.83
C ARG A 160 13.60 10.82 -17.34
N SER A 161 14.83 10.86 -16.86
CA SER A 161 15.79 11.96 -17.13
C SER A 161 16.66 11.77 -18.37
N LEU A 162 17.04 10.54 -18.74
CA LEU A 162 17.94 10.31 -19.88
C LEU A 162 17.19 10.24 -21.22
N PRO A 163 17.76 10.71 -22.35
CA PRO A 163 17.16 10.49 -23.66
C PRO A 163 16.88 9.00 -23.93
N LEU A 164 15.74 8.67 -24.52
CA LEU A 164 15.32 7.27 -24.74
C LEU A 164 16.36 6.43 -25.51
N ARG A 165 17.07 7.05 -26.47
CA ARG A 165 18.19 6.43 -27.21
C ARG A 165 19.40 6.01 -26.38
N MET A 166 19.57 6.57 -25.19
CA MET A 166 20.65 6.20 -24.27
C MET A 166 20.23 5.10 -23.30
N LEU A 167 18.91 4.90 -23.15
CA LEU A 167 18.33 3.86 -22.30
C LEU A 167 18.23 2.52 -23.02
N LEU A 168 18.03 2.58 -24.34
CA LEU A 168 17.91 1.46 -25.25
C LEU A 168 19.29 1.10 -25.82
N THR A 169 19.83 -0.02 -25.37
CA THR A 169 21.20 -0.49 -25.63
C THR A 169 21.29 -1.63 -26.64
N GLY A 170 20.16 -2.21 -27.05
CA GLY A 170 20.11 -3.32 -28.01
C GLY A 170 20.03 -4.71 -27.35
N ASN A 171 20.63 -4.87 -26.17
CA ASN A 171 20.60 -6.10 -25.37
C ASN A 171 19.63 -6.04 -24.18
N ASP A 172 18.64 -5.13 -24.23
CA ASP A 172 17.70 -4.94 -23.12
C ASP A 172 16.72 -6.10 -23.00
N SER A 173 16.54 -6.61 -21.78
CA SER A 173 15.54 -7.64 -21.50
C SER A 173 14.12 -7.07 -21.65
N ARG A 174 13.15 -7.95 -21.93
CA ARG A 174 11.73 -7.60 -22.01
C ARG A 174 11.23 -6.83 -20.77
N GLU A 175 11.60 -7.32 -19.59
CA GLU A 175 11.25 -6.68 -18.31
C GLU A 175 11.82 -5.27 -18.20
N ARG A 176 13.06 -5.04 -18.66
CA ARG A 176 13.70 -3.72 -18.66
C ARG A 176 13.00 -2.75 -19.61
N LEU A 177 12.55 -3.23 -20.78
CA LEU A 177 11.79 -2.41 -21.74
C LEU A 177 10.40 -2.04 -21.20
N GLU A 178 9.75 -2.96 -20.49
CA GLU A 178 8.48 -2.72 -19.81
C GLU A 178 8.63 -1.68 -18.68
N LEU A 179 9.71 -1.75 -17.89
CA LEU A 179 10.03 -0.73 -16.87
C LEU A 179 10.29 0.67 -17.46
N ILE A 180 11.00 0.77 -18.59
CA ILE A 180 11.21 2.05 -19.28
C ILE A 180 9.88 2.62 -19.79
N ALA A 181 9.03 1.76 -20.36
CA ALA A 181 7.71 2.15 -20.86
C ALA A 181 6.81 2.65 -19.72
N GLU A 182 6.73 1.91 -18.62
CA GLU A 182 5.97 2.27 -17.43
C GLU A 182 6.47 3.59 -16.82
N ALA A 183 7.80 3.74 -16.65
CA ALA A 183 8.40 4.93 -16.04
C ALA A 183 8.11 6.23 -16.82
N ARG A 184 7.91 6.13 -18.14
CA ARG A 184 7.65 7.25 -19.06
C ARG A 184 6.19 7.38 -19.52
N GLY A 185 5.31 6.44 -19.15
CA GLY A 185 3.95 6.41 -19.65
C GLY A 185 3.84 6.10 -21.16
N TYR A 186 4.78 5.35 -21.72
CA TYR A 186 4.74 4.92 -23.11
C TYR A 186 4.03 3.57 -23.26
N LYS A 187 3.45 3.33 -24.44
CA LYS A 187 3.04 1.98 -24.83
C LYS A 187 4.30 1.12 -25.03
N VAL A 188 4.33 -0.06 -24.42
CA VAL A 188 5.45 -1.00 -24.53
C VAL A 188 5.84 -1.27 -25.99
N GLY A 189 4.86 -1.50 -26.87
CA GLY A 189 5.10 -1.72 -28.31
C GLY A 189 5.78 -0.55 -29.03
N TRP A 190 5.58 0.70 -28.57
CA TRP A 190 6.26 1.87 -29.12
C TRP A 190 7.75 1.90 -28.73
N VAL A 191 8.08 1.45 -27.51
CA VAL A 191 9.49 1.33 -27.07
C VAL A 191 10.23 0.26 -27.89
N TYR A 192 9.58 -0.87 -28.18
CA TYR A 192 10.12 -1.89 -29.09
C TYR A 192 10.36 -1.35 -30.51
N TYR A 193 9.40 -0.58 -31.03
CA TYR A 193 9.54 0.06 -32.34
C TYR A 193 10.76 0.99 -32.39
N VAL A 194 10.95 1.82 -31.36
CA VAL A 194 12.10 2.74 -31.28
C VAL A 194 13.44 1.99 -31.18
N LEU A 195 13.50 0.92 -30.38
CA LEU A 195 14.69 0.06 -30.28
C LEU A 195 15.07 -0.53 -31.64
N ARG A 196 14.07 -1.07 -32.37
CA ARG A 196 14.26 -1.65 -33.69
C ARG A 196 14.75 -0.63 -34.72
N ALA A 197 14.14 0.56 -34.73
CA ALA A 197 14.55 1.65 -35.61
C ALA A 197 16.00 2.12 -35.36
N GLN A 198 16.46 2.10 -34.10
CA GLN A 198 17.85 2.42 -33.75
C GLN A 198 18.83 1.37 -34.26
N HIS A 199 18.47 0.09 -34.14
CA HIS A 199 19.29 -1.01 -34.65
C HIS A 199 19.39 -0.96 -36.19
N GLU A 200 18.28 -0.73 -36.88
CA GLU A 200 18.24 -0.55 -38.35
C GLU A 200 19.07 0.66 -38.80
N ALA A 201 18.98 1.80 -38.08
CA ALA A 201 19.79 2.99 -38.37
C ALA A 201 21.29 2.82 -38.06
N SER A 202 21.66 1.96 -37.11
CA SER A 202 23.06 1.60 -36.82
C SER A 202 23.65 0.73 -37.92
N LEU A 203 22.88 -0.23 -38.45
CA LEU A 203 23.29 -1.09 -39.55
C LEU A 203 23.49 -0.29 -40.85
N ALA A 204 22.62 0.69 -41.12
CA ALA A 204 22.71 1.55 -42.30
C ALA A 204 23.91 2.54 -42.30
N LYS A 205 24.55 2.78 -41.14
CA LYS A 205 25.75 3.63 -41.01
C LYS A 205 27.07 2.85 -41.07
N SER A 206 27.00 1.52 -41.16
CA SER A 206 28.16 0.62 -41.18
C SER A 206 28.47 0.10 -42.60
N VAL A 207 27.83 0.70 -43.62
CA VAL A 207 27.98 0.47 -45.07
C VAL A 207 28.37 1.79 -45.72
#